data_AF-A0A354UNT0-F1
#
_entry.id   AF-A0A354UNT0-F1
#
_cell.length_a   1.000
_cell.length_b   1.000
_cell.length_c   1.000
_cell.angle_alpha   90.00
_cell.angle_beta   90.00
_cell.angle_gamma   90.00
#
_symmetry.space_group_name_H-M   'P 1'
#
loop_
_entity.id
_entity.type
_entity.pdbx_description
1 polymer ?
#
loop_
_entity_poly.entity_id
_entity_poly.type
_entity_poly.pdbx_seq_one_letter_code
_entity_poly.pdbx_strand_id
1 'polypeptide(L)'
;MSLADKIFIENCKDIIANGVWDTDLPVRPHWEDGTPAHTVKKFCIVNRYDLTKEFPILTIRKTYFKSALDEILWIWQKKSNN
;
A
#
# COMPACT_ATOMS: atom_id res chain seq x y z
N MET A 1 11.78 -9.73 -11.92
CA MET A 1 10.69 -9.29 -11.04
C MET A 1 11.07 -9.68 -9.62
N SER A 2 11.20 -8.71 -8.70
CA SER A 2 11.63 -8.95 -7.31
C SER A 2 10.60 -9.81 -6.56
N LEU A 3 10.98 -10.35 -5.39
CA LEU A 3 10.00 -11.03 -4.54
C LEU A 3 8.89 -10.07 -4.09
N ALA A 4 9.24 -8.83 -3.75
CA ALA A 4 8.29 -7.77 -3.43
C ALA A 4 7.25 -7.53 -4.54
N ASP A 5 7.67 -7.50 -5.81
CA ASP A 5 6.74 -7.34 -6.94
C ASP A 5 5.77 -8.51 -7.07
N LYS A 6 6.26 -9.75 -6.95
CA LYS A 6 5.45 -10.96 -7.05
C LYS A 6 4.35 -10.96 -5.98
N ILE A 7 4.76 -10.77 -4.73
CA ILE A 7 3.85 -10.71 -3.58
C ILE A 7 2.82 -9.59 -3.75
N PHE A 8 3.25 -8.40 -4.21
CA PHE A 8 2.34 -7.29 -4.45
C PHE A 8 1.28 -7.63 -5.51
N ILE A 9 1.68 -8.19 -6.65
CA ILE A 9 0.77 -8.56 -7.74
C ILE A 9 -0.20 -9.65 -7.27
N GLU A 10 0.27 -10.66 -6.54
CA GLU A 10 -0.56 -11.73 -6.00
C GLU A 10 -1.61 -11.19 -5.03
N ASN A 11 -1.21 -10.31 -4.10
CA ASN A 11 -2.13 -9.65 -3.18
C ASN A 11 -3.19 -8.81 -3.92
N CYS A 12 -2.79 -8.03 -4.93
CA CYS A 12 -3.73 -7.25 -5.73
C CYS A 12 -4.73 -8.14 -6.47
N LYS A 13 -4.27 -9.22 -7.10
CA LYS A 13 -5.15 -10.19 -7.79
C LYS A 13 -6.16 -10.81 -6.84
N ASP A 14 -5.71 -11.18 -5.64
CA ASP A 14 -6.56 -11.79 -4.63
C ASP A 14 -7.59 -10.81 -4.04
N ILE A 15 -7.19 -9.55 -3.82
CA ILE A 15 -8.13 -8.48 -3.42
C ILE A 15 -9.21 -8.27 -4.49
N ILE A 16 -8.83 -8.22 -5.76
CA ILE A 16 -9.79 -8.01 -6.86
C ILE A 16 -10.74 -9.20 -7.00
N ALA A 17 -10.24 -10.43 -6.89
CA ALA A 17 -11.03 -11.63 -7.09
C ALA A 17 -11.91 -12.00 -5.88
N ASN A 18 -11.39 -11.83 -4.67
CA ASN A 18 -11.96 -12.39 -3.44
C ASN A 18 -12.17 -11.34 -2.32
N GLY A 19 -12.00 -10.05 -2.61
CA GLY A 19 -12.19 -8.99 -1.63
C GLY A 19 -13.67 -8.67 -1.36
N VAL A 20 -13.89 -7.95 -0.27
CA VAL A 20 -15.21 -7.46 0.15
C VAL A 20 -15.37 -6.00 -0.28
N TRP A 21 -16.48 -5.70 -0.94
CA TRP A 21 -16.84 -4.34 -1.37
C TRP A 21 -17.49 -3.53 -0.25
N ASP A 22 -17.33 -2.21 -0.31
CA ASP A 22 -18.03 -1.25 0.56
C ASP A 22 -19.08 -0.41 -0.19
N THR A 23 -19.51 -0.86 -1.37
CA THR A 23 -20.46 -0.16 -2.26
C THR A 23 -21.80 0.18 -1.62
N ASP A 24 -22.23 -0.62 -0.66
CA ASP A 24 -23.51 -0.43 0.04
C ASP A 24 -23.41 0.45 1.30
N LEU A 25 -22.24 1.04 1.54
CA LEU A 25 -21.96 1.85 2.74
C LEU A 25 -21.82 3.33 2.40
N PRO A 26 -22.24 4.24 3.30
CA PRO A 26 -22.05 5.68 3.14
C PRO A 26 -20.57 6.04 3.37
N VAL A 27 -19.75 5.92 2.32
CA VAL A 27 -18.32 6.24 2.38
C VAL A 27 -18.09 7.75 2.36
N ARG A 28 -17.13 8.20 3.19
CA ARG A 28 -16.73 9.62 3.27
C ARG A 28 -15.79 10.09 2.15
N PRO A 29 -14.85 9.25 1.65
CA PRO A 29 -13.99 9.63 0.53
C PRO A 29 -14.78 9.80 -0.76
N HIS A 30 -14.42 10.82 -1.54
CA HIS A 30 -15.02 11.13 -2.85
C HIS A 30 -13.90 11.39 -3.86
N TRP A 31 -14.19 11.12 -5.13
CA TRP A 31 -13.35 11.50 -6.27
C TRP A 31 -13.44 13.02 -6.53
N GLU A 32 -12.56 13.53 -7.40
CA GLU A 32 -12.54 14.97 -7.76
C GLU A 32 -13.87 15.45 -8.39
N ASP A 33 -14.61 14.53 -9.02
CA ASP A 33 -15.94 14.78 -9.60
C ASP A 33 -17.08 14.72 -8.57
N GLY A 34 -16.77 14.48 -7.29
CA GLY A 34 -17.73 14.38 -6.21
C GLY A 34 -18.42 13.02 -6.07
N THR A 35 -18.10 12.03 -6.89
CA THR A 35 -18.66 10.67 -6.73
C THR A 35 -18.00 9.93 -5.56
N PRO A 36 -18.74 9.10 -4.80
CA PRO A 36 -18.15 8.34 -3.68
C PRO A 36 -17.04 7.37 -4.13
N ALA A 37 -15.91 7.39 -3.43
CA ALA A 37 -14.75 6.55 -3.74
C ALA A 37 -14.79 5.22 -2.98
N HIS A 38 -15.48 4.24 -3.55
CA HIS A 38 -15.62 2.90 -3.02
C HIS A 38 -14.35 2.04 -3.19
N THR A 39 -14.19 1.04 -2.31
CA THR A 39 -13.03 0.15 -2.28
C THR A 39 -13.43 -1.33 -2.24
N VAL A 40 -12.50 -2.17 -2.72
CA VAL A 40 -12.50 -3.61 -2.48
C VAL A 40 -11.31 -3.94 -1.57
N LYS A 41 -11.53 -4.71 -0.50
CA LYS A 41 -10.52 -4.95 0.53
C LYS A 41 -10.48 -6.40 0.99
N LYS A 42 -9.32 -6.83 1.47
CA LYS A 42 -9.12 -8.15 2.07
C LYS A 42 -8.49 -8.02 3.45
N PHE A 43 -9.00 -8.80 4.40
CA PHE A 43 -8.55 -8.77 5.79
C PHE A 43 -7.34 -9.71 6.01
N CYS A 44 -6.41 -9.32 6.88
CA CYS A 44 -5.29 -10.15 7.36
C CYS A 44 -4.33 -10.70 6.28
N ILE A 45 -3.89 -9.88 5.33
CA ILE A 45 -2.76 -10.24 4.46
C ILE A 45 -1.44 -10.14 5.23
N VAL A 46 -0.58 -11.16 5.14
CA VAL A 46 0.75 -11.20 5.80
C VAL A 46 1.83 -11.47 4.76
N ASN A 47 2.79 -10.56 4.66
CA ASN A 47 3.94 -10.68 3.77
C ASN A 47 5.22 -10.88 4.59
N ARG A 48 6.12 -11.76 4.13
CA ARG A 48 7.40 -12.05 4.80
C ARG A 48 8.55 -11.84 3.84
N TYR A 49 9.59 -11.16 4.33
CA TYR A 49 10.78 -10.83 3.55
C TYR A 49 12.03 -11.26 4.30
N ASP A 50 12.94 -11.91 3.58
CA ASP A 50 14.27 -12.23 4.06
C ASP A 50 15.22 -11.12 3.60
N LEU A 51 15.56 -10.22 4.52
CA LEU A 51 16.34 -9.01 4.23
C LEU A 51 17.79 -9.30 3.86
N THR A 52 18.28 -10.53 4.07
CA THR A 52 19.61 -10.94 3.64
C THR A 52 19.68 -11.18 2.12
N LYS A 53 18.52 -11.39 1.47
CA LYS A 53 18.43 -11.72 0.04
C LYS A 53 18.15 -10.50 -0.83
N GLU A 54 17.19 -9.66 -0.44
CA GLU A 54 16.84 -8.46 -1.19
C GLU A 54 16.26 -7.37 -0.29
N PHE A 55 16.40 -6.12 -0.73
CA PHE A 55 15.67 -5.00 -0.15
C PHE A 55 14.25 -4.97 -0.72
N PRO A 56 13.19 -5.07 0.11
CA PRO A 56 11.82 -5.23 -0.36
C PRO A 56 11.24 -3.91 -0.90
N ILE A 57 11.54 -3.62 -2.17
CA ILE A 57 11.01 -2.47 -2.89
C ILE A 57 10.41 -2.90 -4.23
N LEU A 58 9.33 -2.22 -4.64
CA LEU A 58 8.69 -2.47 -5.93
C LEU A 58 9.60 -2.00 -7.08
N THR A 59 9.71 -2.83 -8.12
CA THR A 59 10.44 -2.53 -9.36
C THR A 59 9.51 -2.36 -10.56
N ILE A 60 8.23 -2.73 -10.44
CA ILE A 60 7.21 -2.50 -11.48
C ILE A 60 6.86 -1.02 -11.70
N ARG A 61 7.18 -0.15 -10.75
CA ARG A 61 7.04 1.31 -10.86
C ARG A 61 8.06 2.01 -9.97
N LYS A 62 8.45 3.22 -10.35
CA LYS A 62 9.34 4.05 -9.53
C LYS A 62 8.64 4.40 -8.21
N THR A 63 9.31 4.12 -7.09
CA THR A 63 8.87 4.52 -5.75
C THR A 63 9.70 5.73 -5.30
N TYR A 64 9.05 6.74 -4.68
CA TYR A 64 9.73 7.94 -4.15
C TYR A 64 10.45 7.64 -2.84
N PHE A 65 11.49 6.80 -2.90
CA PHE A 65 12.21 6.29 -1.74
C PHE A 65 12.80 7.40 -0.85
N LYS A 66 13.32 8.48 -1.45
CA LYS A 66 13.87 9.62 -0.70
C LYS A 66 12.84 10.24 0.25
N SER A 67 11.62 10.47 -0.23
CA SER A 67 10.54 11.03 0.58
C SER A 67 10.14 10.11 1.73
N ALA A 68 10.13 8.79 1.51
CA ALA A 68 9.87 7.82 2.58
C ALA A 68 10.96 7.85 3.67
N LEU A 69 12.23 8.03 3.29
CA LEU A 69 13.32 8.19 4.25
C LEU A 69 13.20 9.51 5.03
N ASP A 70 12.91 10.62 4.35
CA ASP A 70 12.72 11.92 4.98
C ASP A 70 11.59 11.88 6.03
N GLU A 71 10.49 11.18 5.75
CA GLU A 71 9.38 10.95 6.68
C GLU A 71 9.79 10.11 7.89
N ILE A 72 10.53 9.00 7.69
CA ILE A 72 11.07 8.19 8.79
C ILE A 72 11.94 9.05 9.72
N LEU A 73 12.83 9.87 9.16
CA LEU A 73 13.69 10.75 9.95
C LEU A 73 12.89 11.85 10.65
N TRP A 74 11.87 12.40 10.01
CA TRP A 74 11.00 13.38 10.67
C TRP A 74 10.28 12.79 11.89
N ILE A 75 9.69 11.60 11.75
CA ILE A 75 8.95 10.96 12.84
C ILE A 75 9.89 10.47 13.95
N TRP A 76 10.95 9.73 13.60
CA TRP A 76 11.74 8.99 14.60
C TRP A 76 12.99 9.72 15.07
N GLN A 77 13.62 10.50 14.19
CA GLN A 77 14.81 11.27 14.54
C GLN A 77 14.43 12.66 15.05
N LYS A 78 13.59 13.42 14.32
CA LYS A 78 13.19 14.77 14.74
C LYS A 78 12.08 14.76 15.78
N LYS A 79 11.20 13.74 15.77
CA LYS A 79 10.07 13.60 16.70
C LYS A 79 9.20 14.85 16.77
N SER A 80 8.90 15.41 15.60
CA SER A 80 8.16 16.66 15.45
C SER A 80 6.78 16.42 14.83
N ASN A 81 5.83 17.28 15.15
CA ASN A 81 4.47 17.32 14.59
C ASN A 81 4.07 18.73 14.10
N ASN A 82 5.06 19.60 13.90
CA ASN A 82 4.86 20.95 13.37
C ASN A 82 4.48 20.96 11.89
#